data_AF-A0A7C4TJA0-F1
#
_entry.id   AF-A0A7C4TJA0-F1
#
_cell.length_a   1.000
_cell.length_b   1.000
_cell.length_c   1.000
_cell.angle_alpha   90.00
_cell.angle_beta   90.00
_cell.angle_gamma   90.00
#
_symmetry.space_group_name_H-M   'P 1'
#
loop_
_entity.id
_entity.type
_entity.pdbx_description
1 polymer ?
#
loop_
_entity_poly.entity_id
_entity_poly.type
_entity_poly.pdbx_seq_one_letter_code
_entity_poly.pdbx_strand_id
1 'polypeptide(L)'
;MNEKKERKRNKRIKNSTLAVTVFFTLIVAILAISFITEHKNENPPKPSSREYFKVENASAWAEAFDSSQNVLKVKAIGFYITPIKGNATDVFIDPGGQIDPIDYYFKQINCNQTEPVDIQYANPTYPLAYKEGELYTITIKIWCAETDWNDKEVTVYFSWP
;
A
#
# COMPACT_ATOMS: atom_id res chain seq x y z
N MET A 1 67.40 25.04 -35.45
CA MET A 1 66.92 25.52 -34.14
C MET A 1 65.39 25.40 -33.94
N ASN A 2 64.63 24.77 -34.86
CA ASN A 2 63.16 24.70 -34.81
C ASN A 2 62.58 23.43 -34.17
N GLU A 3 63.28 22.29 -34.21
CA GLU A 3 62.73 21.01 -33.71
C GLU A 3 62.55 20.94 -32.17
N LYS A 4 63.40 21.64 -31.40
CA LYS A 4 63.29 21.67 -29.93
C LYS A 4 62.05 22.45 -29.45
N LYS A 5 61.56 23.40 -30.23
CA LYS A 5 60.34 24.18 -29.90
C LYS A 5 59.06 23.39 -30.20
N GLU A 6 59.02 22.62 -31.28
CA GLU A 6 57.87 21.77 -31.63
C GLU A 6 57.67 20.62 -30.64
N ARG A 7 58.74 19.94 -30.21
CA ARG A 7 58.65 18.86 -29.21
C ARG A 7 58.06 19.33 -27.87
N LYS A 8 58.38 20.55 -27.43
CA LYS A 8 57.82 21.13 -26.19
C LYS A 8 56.34 21.51 -26.35
N ARG A 9 55.92 21.98 -27.52
CA ARG A 9 54.52 22.33 -27.82
C ARG A 9 53.62 21.09 -27.89
N ASN A 10 54.08 20.02 -28.54
CA ASN A 10 53.36 18.73 -28.60
C ASN A 10 53.22 18.05 -27.23
N LYS A 11 54.21 18.19 -26.33
CA LYS A 11 54.11 17.68 -24.94
C LYS A 11 53.07 18.45 -24.11
N ARG A 12 53.01 19.78 -24.25
CA ARG A 12 51.98 20.61 -23.59
C ARG A 12 50.58 20.31 -24.11
N ILE A 13 50.43 20.13 -25.43
CA ILE A 13 49.14 19.75 -26.02
C ILE A 13 48.71 18.38 -25.52
N LYS A 14 49.57 17.35 -25.57
CA LYS A 14 49.26 16.01 -25.03
C LYS A 14 48.84 16.02 -23.55
N ASN A 15 49.54 16.78 -22.70
CA ASN A 15 49.18 16.88 -21.29
C ASN A 15 47.85 17.63 -21.08
N SER A 16 47.56 18.63 -21.93
CA SER A 16 46.29 19.35 -21.92
C SER A 16 45.13 18.46 -22.39
N THR A 17 45.32 17.67 -23.45
CA THR A 17 44.28 16.73 -23.92
C THR A 17 44.03 15.67 -22.85
N LEU A 18 45.08 15.11 -22.25
CA LEU A 18 44.94 14.11 -21.19
C LEU A 18 44.17 14.65 -19.97
N ALA A 19 44.43 15.89 -19.57
CA ALA A 19 43.71 16.54 -18.47
C ALA A 19 42.22 16.77 -18.80
N VAL A 20 41.90 17.18 -20.04
CA VAL A 20 40.51 17.34 -20.48
C VAL A 20 39.79 16.00 -20.54
N THR A 21 40.45 14.94 -21.05
CA THR A 21 39.85 13.60 -21.11
C THR A 21 39.55 13.06 -19.72
N VAL A 22 40.48 13.21 -18.76
CA VAL A 22 40.30 12.80 -17.36
C VAL A 22 39.16 13.58 -16.70
N PHE A 23 39.04 14.88 -16.97
CA PHE A 23 37.98 15.70 -16.41
C PHE A 23 36.60 15.29 -16.98
N PHE A 24 36.51 15.02 -18.28
CA PHE A 24 35.28 14.54 -18.92
C PHE A 24 34.86 13.15 -18.41
N THR A 25 35.80 12.20 -18.27
CA THR A 25 35.46 10.88 -17.71
C THR A 25 35.00 10.97 -16.27
N LEU A 26 35.57 11.88 -15.47
CA LEU A 26 35.12 12.11 -14.10
C LEU A 26 33.68 12.65 -14.06
N ILE A 27 33.34 13.60 -14.92
CA ILE A 27 31.98 14.16 -15.01
C ILE A 27 30.98 13.07 -15.44
N VAL A 28 31.31 12.27 -16.46
CA VAL A 28 30.43 11.19 -16.91
C VAL A 28 30.24 10.14 -15.82
N ALA A 29 31.29 9.81 -15.05
CA ALA A 29 31.18 8.89 -13.93
C ALA A 29 30.28 9.44 -12.81
N ILE A 30 30.41 10.73 -12.46
CA ILE A 30 29.56 11.38 -11.46
C ILE A 30 28.09 11.40 -11.90
N LEU A 31 27.82 11.69 -13.18
CA LEU A 31 26.47 11.67 -13.73
C LEU A 31 25.88 10.25 -13.74
N ALA A 32 26.67 9.25 -14.14
CA ALA A 32 26.24 7.85 -14.12
C ALA A 32 25.94 7.35 -12.70
N ILE A 33 26.77 7.69 -11.72
CA ILE A 33 26.54 7.34 -10.31
C ILE A 33 25.27 8.03 -9.80
N SER A 34 25.10 9.33 -10.10
CA SER A 34 23.92 10.09 -9.69
C SER A 34 22.63 9.48 -10.24
N PHE A 35 22.62 9.12 -11.53
CA PHE A 35 21.47 8.49 -12.20
C PHE A 35 21.13 7.11 -11.61
N ILE A 36 22.14 6.31 -11.26
CA ILE A 36 21.93 5.00 -10.61
C ILE A 36 21.41 5.17 -9.18
N THR A 37 21.90 6.16 -8.44
CA THR A 37 21.44 6.42 -7.07
C THR A 37 20.04 7.02 -6.99
N GLU A 38 19.66 7.84 -7.96
CA GLU A 38 18.33 8.47 -8.00
C GLU A 38 17.23 7.42 -8.24
N HIS A 39 17.48 6.43 -9.10
CA HIS A 39 16.53 5.34 -9.37
C HIS A 39 16.48 4.23 -8.31
N LYS A 40 17.43 4.18 -7.37
CA LYS A 40 17.46 3.11 -6.35
C LYS A 40 16.68 3.46 -5.07
N ASN A 41 16.23 4.70 -4.93
CA ASN A 41 15.54 5.20 -3.74
C ASN A 41 14.02 5.22 -3.84
N GLU A 42 13.45 4.71 -4.93
CA GLU A 42 12.02 4.40 -4.96
C GLU A 42 11.80 3.19 -4.05
N ASN A 43 11.35 3.45 -2.82
CA ASN A 43 10.83 2.39 -1.96
C ASN A 43 9.84 1.57 -2.79
N PRO A 44 9.90 0.22 -2.73
CA PRO A 44 8.95 -0.61 -3.46
C PRO A 44 7.52 -0.15 -3.14
N PRO A 45 6.63 -0.12 -4.15
CA PRO A 45 5.27 0.34 -3.95
C PRO A 45 4.63 -0.46 -2.82
N LYS A 46 4.00 0.25 -1.89
CA LYS A 46 3.28 -0.41 -0.81
C LYS A 46 2.13 -1.22 -1.41
N PRO A 47 1.89 -2.45 -0.94
CA PRO A 47 0.76 -3.24 -1.38
C PRO A 47 -0.57 -2.60 -0.97
N SER A 48 -1.63 -2.90 -1.72
CA SER A 48 -2.97 -2.50 -1.32
C SER A 48 -3.42 -3.24 -0.06
N SER A 49 -4.43 -2.69 0.62
CA SER A 49 -4.95 -3.30 1.83
C SER A 49 -5.62 -4.65 1.54
N ARG A 50 -6.25 -4.81 0.37
CA ARG A 50 -6.80 -6.07 -0.11
C ARG A 50 -5.73 -7.15 -0.37
N GLU A 51 -4.54 -6.76 -0.78
CA GLU A 51 -3.41 -7.69 -0.97
C GLU A 51 -2.68 -8.01 0.34
N TYR A 52 -2.75 -7.11 1.31
CA TYR A 52 -2.04 -7.21 2.58
C TYR A 52 -2.82 -8.01 3.63
N PHE A 53 -4.13 -7.82 3.68
CA PHE A 53 -5.01 -8.44 4.67
C PHE A 53 -5.88 -9.53 4.04
N LYS A 54 -5.92 -10.67 4.71
CA LYS A 54 -6.88 -11.74 4.46
C LYS A 54 -8.05 -11.58 5.43
N VAL A 55 -9.27 -11.57 4.90
CA VAL A 55 -10.51 -11.55 5.68
C VAL A 55 -11.20 -12.89 5.58
N GLU A 56 -11.61 -13.46 6.72
CA GLU A 56 -12.19 -14.81 6.78
C GLU A 56 -13.32 -14.92 7.80
N ASN A 57 -14.14 -15.97 7.63
CA ASN A 57 -15.25 -16.36 8.52
C ASN A 57 -16.16 -15.20 8.90
N ALA A 58 -16.51 -14.36 7.91
CA ALA A 58 -17.38 -13.24 8.16
C ALA A 58 -18.83 -13.70 8.37
N SER A 59 -19.51 -13.07 9.32
CA SER A 59 -20.92 -13.25 9.61
C SER A 59 -21.54 -11.90 9.95
N ALA A 60 -22.80 -11.70 9.59
CA ALA A 60 -23.47 -10.44 9.83
C ALA A 60 -24.85 -10.65 10.43
N TRP A 61 -25.21 -9.78 11.37
CA TRP A 61 -26.59 -9.58 11.75
C TRP A 61 -27.18 -8.50 10.86
N ALA A 62 -28.08 -8.89 9.95
CA ALA A 62 -28.67 -8.00 8.97
C ALA A 62 -30.16 -8.29 8.77
N GLU A 63 -30.88 -7.31 8.25
CA GLU A 63 -32.29 -7.43 7.85
C GLU A 63 -32.46 -7.09 6.36
N ALA A 64 -33.42 -7.72 5.69
CA ALA A 64 -33.71 -7.40 4.30
C ALA A 64 -34.15 -5.92 4.19
N PHE A 65 -33.50 -5.18 3.29
CA PHE A 65 -33.86 -3.78 3.03
C PHE A 65 -35.15 -3.67 2.22
N ASP A 66 -35.39 -4.65 1.34
CA ASP A 66 -36.59 -4.77 0.52
C ASP A 66 -37.06 -6.23 0.40
N SER A 67 -38.20 -6.43 -0.27
CA SER A 67 -38.77 -7.76 -0.50
C SER A 67 -37.97 -8.62 -1.47
N SER A 68 -37.03 -8.04 -2.22
CA SER A 68 -36.19 -8.77 -3.18
C SER A 68 -35.05 -9.53 -2.49
N GLN A 69 -34.73 -9.16 -1.24
CA GLN A 69 -33.60 -9.70 -0.47
C GLN A 69 -32.24 -9.52 -1.17
N ASN A 70 -32.12 -8.72 -2.24
CA ASN A 70 -30.84 -8.48 -2.89
C ASN A 70 -29.97 -7.48 -2.12
N VAL A 71 -30.60 -6.72 -1.21
CA VAL A 71 -29.94 -5.71 -0.39
C VAL A 71 -30.30 -5.97 1.06
N LEU A 72 -29.28 -6.04 1.91
CA LEU A 72 -29.43 -6.19 3.36
C LEU A 72 -28.96 -4.92 4.06
N LYS A 73 -29.67 -4.56 5.13
CA LYS A 73 -29.26 -3.53 6.08
C LYS A 73 -28.50 -4.21 7.22
N VAL A 74 -27.20 -3.93 7.32
CA VAL A 74 -26.29 -4.60 8.26
C VAL A 74 -26.28 -3.86 9.61
N LYS A 75 -26.63 -4.56 10.68
CA LYS A 75 -26.65 -4.04 12.06
C LYS A 75 -25.37 -4.35 12.82
N ALA A 76 -24.78 -5.51 12.56
CA ALA A 76 -23.48 -5.88 13.07
C ALA A 76 -22.77 -6.80 12.08
N ILE A 77 -21.44 -6.76 12.06
CA ILE A 77 -20.61 -7.67 11.28
C ILE A 77 -19.41 -8.12 12.10
N GLY A 78 -19.19 -9.43 12.14
CA GLY A 78 -18.02 -10.06 12.75
C GLY A 78 -17.19 -10.75 11.68
N PHE A 79 -15.88 -10.60 11.70
CA PHE A 79 -14.94 -11.29 10.80
C PHE A 79 -13.56 -11.40 11.43
N TYR A 80 -12.69 -12.21 10.83
CA TYR A 80 -11.30 -12.30 11.23
C TYR A 80 -10.39 -11.62 10.20
N ILE A 81 -9.38 -10.93 10.69
CA ILE A 81 -8.33 -10.31 9.86
C ILE A 81 -6.98 -10.96 10.12
N THR A 82 -6.23 -11.20 9.05
CA THR A 82 -4.86 -11.74 9.13
C THR A 82 -3.96 -10.97 8.14
N PRO A 83 -2.90 -10.28 8.57
CA PRO A 83 -1.92 -9.73 7.66
C PRO A 83 -1.03 -10.85 7.09
N ILE A 84 -0.89 -10.90 5.77
CA ILE A 84 -0.23 -12.02 5.05
C ILE A 84 1.07 -11.62 4.35
N LYS A 85 1.40 -10.31 4.28
CA LYS A 85 2.60 -9.79 3.63
C LYS A 85 3.69 -9.34 4.60
N GLY A 86 3.37 -9.22 5.89
CA GLY A 86 4.27 -8.73 6.92
C GLY A 86 3.53 -8.43 8.22
N ASN A 87 4.23 -7.83 9.18
CA ASN A 87 3.59 -7.32 10.39
C ASN A 87 2.86 -6.02 10.05
N ALA A 88 1.61 -5.90 10.51
CA ALA A 88 0.83 -4.69 10.35
C ALA A 88 0.98 -3.82 11.60
N THR A 89 1.39 -2.56 11.43
CA THR A 89 1.47 -1.57 12.52
C THR A 89 0.46 -0.46 12.33
N ASP A 90 -0.13 -0.01 13.44
CA ASP A 90 -1.20 1.00 13.44
C ASP A 90 -2.34 0.65 12.47
N VAL A 91 -2.97 -0.50 12.70
CA VAL A 91 -4.09 -0.97 11.89
C VAL A 91 -5.34 -0.22 12.31
N PHE A 92 -5.95 0.48 11.35
CA PHE A 92 -7.23 1.17 11.51
C PHE A 92 -8.29 0.48 10.66
N ILE A 93 -9.48 0.34 11.23
CA ILE A 93 -10.65 -0.18 10.54
C ILE A 93 -11.74 0.89 10.60
N ASP A 94 -12.09 1.42 9.44
CA ASP A 94 -13.24 2.31 9.26
C ASP A 94 -14.34 1.49 8.55
N PRO A 95 -15.34 1.02 9.32
CA PRO A 95 -16.46 0.27 8.77
C PRO A 95 -17.48 1.15 8.03
N GLY A 96 -17.26 2.47 7.97
CA GLY A 96 -18.27 3.42 7.57
C GLY A 96 -19.42 3.50 8.59
N GLY A 97 -20.44 4.30 8.27
CA GLY A 97 -21.47 4.67 9.24
C GLY A 97 -20.95 5.68 10.26
N GLN A 98 -21.81 6.22 11.12
CA GLN A 98 -21.40 7.17 12.17
C GLN A 98 -20.72 6.43 13.34
N ILE A 99 -19.64 5.69 13.06
CA ILE A 99 -18.83 5.02 14.06
C ILE A 99 -17.46 5.67 14.09
N ASP A 100 -16.89 5.84 15.28
CA ASP A 100 -15.53 6.35 15.43
C ASP A 100 -14.53 5.25 15.04
N PRO A 101 -13.67 5.45 14.02
CA PRO A 101 -12.65 4.48 13.64
C PRO A 101 -11.67 4.13 14.76
N ILE A 102 -11.56 4.98 15.79
CA ILE A 102 -10.71 4.75 16.97
C ILE A 102 -11.14 3.48 17.74
N ASP A 103 -12.42 3.11 17.68
CA ASP A 103 -12.93 1.93 18.37
C ASP A 103 -12.39 0.61 17.78
N TYR A 104 -11.88 0.64 16.54
CA TYR A 104 -11.35 -0.53 15.82
C TYR A 104 -9.91 -0.31 15.39
N TYR A 105 -9.06 -0.06 16.38
CA TYR A 105 -7.62 0.11 16.21
C TYR A 105 -6.83 -1.05 16.83
N PHE A 106 -5.87 -1.58 16.06
CA PHE A 106 -4.86 -2.49 16.57
C PHE A 106 -3.49 -1.84 16.44
N LYS A 107 -2.79 -1.71 17.57
CA LYS A 107 -1.42 -1.19 17.56
C LYS A 107 -0.49 -2.02 16.67
N GLN A 108 -0.62 -3.32 16.73
CA GLN A 108 0.15 -4.25 15.91
C GLN A 108 -0.58 -5.57 15.78
N ILE A 109 -0.53 -6.15 14.57
CA ILE A 109 -0.91 -7.54 14.30
C ILE A 109 0.29 -8.21 13.64
N ASN A 110 0.81 -9.29 14.23
CA ASN A 110 1.95 -9.98 13.64
C ASN A 110 1.57 -10.70 12.35
N CYS A 111 2.53 -10.90 11.46
CA CYS A 111 2.32 -11.65 10.22
C CYS A 111 1.72 -13.03 10.51
N ASN A 112 0.65 -13.39 9.81
CA ASN A 112 -0.14 -14.62 9.98
C ASN A 112 -0.82 -14.78 11.34
N GLN A 113 -0.84 -13.75 12.19
CA GLN A 113 -1.68 -13.71 13.38
C GLN A 113 -3.09 -13.26 12.98
N THR A 114 -4.09 -13.99 13.47
CA THR A 114 -5.50 -13.74 13.18
C THR A 114 -6.15 -13.02 14.36
N GLU A 115 -6.76 -11.87 14.10
CA GLU A 115 -7.50 -11.08 15.10
C GLU A 115 -8.99 -11.01 14.77
N PRO A 116 -9.89 -11.13 15.76
CA PRO A 116 -11.32 -10.92 15.56
C PRO A 116 -11.64 -9.43 15.46
N VAL A 117 -12.60 -9.12 14.60
CA VAL A 117 -13.17 -7.78 14.42
C VAL A 117 -14.68 -7.90 14.49
N ASP A 118 -15.29 -7.27 15.49
CA ASP A 118 -16.73 -7.28 15.72
C ASP A 118 -17.27 -5.86 15.72
N ILE A 119 -17.91 -5.45 14.63
CA ILE A 119 -18.44 -4.10 14.45
C ILE A 119 -19.94 -4.10 14.73
N GLN A 120 -20.38 -3.15 15.57
CA GLN A 120 -21.80 -2.85 15.79
C GLN A 120 -22.12 -1.48 15.23
N TYR A 121 -23.11 -1.42 14.33
CA TYR A 121 -23.56 -0.18 13.70
C TYR A 121 -24.64 0.50 14.52
N ALA A 122 -24.53 1.82 14.65
CA ALA A 122 -25.53 2.66 15.32
C ALA A 122 -26.66 3.06 14.36
N ASN A 123 -27.90 2.98 14.86
CA ASN A 123 -29.09 3.53 14.19
C ASN A 123 -28.96 5.06 14.05
N PRO A 124 -29.27 5.68 12.89
CA PRO A 124 -29.89 5.12 11.70
C PRO A 124 -28.95 4.71 10.57
N THR A 125 -27.64 4.85 10.75
CA THR A 125 -26.66 4.70 9.68
C THR A 125 -26.16 3.26 9.57
N TYR A 126 -27.08 2.35 9.26
CA TYR A 126 -26.73 0.98 8.93
C TYR A 126 -26.25 0.88 7.48
N PRO A 127 -25.06 0.35 7.20
CA PRO A 127 -24.60 0.15 5.84
C PRO A 127 -25.42 -0.91 5.12
N LEU A 128 -25.39 -0.82 3.79
CA LEU A 128 -26.05 -1.78 2.91
C LEU A 128 -25.02 -2.80 2.43
N ALA A 129 -25.42 -4.07 2.45
CA ALA A 129 -24.70 -5.16 1.80
C ALA A 129 -25.48 -5.62 0.56
N TYR A 130 -24.76 -5.97 -0.49
CA TYR A 130 -25.33 -6.33 -1.79
C TYR A 130 -25.08 -7.79 -2.11
N LYS A 131 -26.06 -8.46 -2.71
CA LYS A 131 -25.93 -9.86 -3.12
C LYS A 131 -25.02 -10.00 -4.34
N GLU A 132 -23.99 -10.84 -4.22
CA GLU A 132 -23.07 -11.25 -5.30
C GLU A 132 -23.03 -12.79 -5.37
N GLY A 133 -23.83 -13.36 -6.27
CA GLY A 133 -24.01 -14.82 -6.33
C GLY A 133 -24.76 -15.34 -5.10
N GLU A 134 -24.12 -16.24 -4.35
CA GLU A 134 -24.67 -16.86 -3.14
C GLU A 134 -24.29 -16.12 -1.84
N LEU A 135 -23.48 -15.06 -1.94
CA LEU A 135 -22.96 -14.31 -0.79
C LEU A 135 -23.42 -12.85 -0.84
N TYR A 136 -23.32 -12.18 0.30
CA TYR A 136 -23.48 -10.73 0.42
C TYR A 136 -22.13 -10.06 0.66
N THR A 137 -21.95 -8.87 0.10
CA THR A 137 -20.72 -8.10 0.18
C THR A 137 -20.94 -6.77 0.88
N ILE A 138 -19.97 -6.39 1.70
CA ILE A 138 -19.83 -5.04 2.27
C ILE A 138 -18.38 -4.60 2.14
N THR A 139 -18.17 -3.32 1.80
CA THR A 139 -16.83 -2.74 1.72
C THR A 139 -16.49 -2.05 3.04
N ILE A 140 -15.37 -2.43 3.62
CA ILE A 140 -14.80 -1.84 4.84
C ILE A 140 -13.43 -1.27 4.48
N LYS A 141 -13.07 -0.12 5.05
CA LYS A 141 -11.73 0.43 4.88
C LYS A 141 -10.83 -0.09 5.98
N ILE A 142 -9.76 -0.77 5.60
CA ILE A 142 -8.71 -1.26 6.49
C ILE A 142 -7.40 -0.70 5.98
N TRP A 143 -6.58 -0.12 6.84
CA TRP A 143 -5.24 0.33 6.45
C TRP A 143 -4.27 0.27 7.62
N CYS A 144 -2.99 0.18 7.31
CA CYS A 144 -1.90 0.22 8.29
C CYS A 144 -0.71 1.02 7.72
N ALA A 145 0.37 1.16 8.49
CA ALA A 145 1.55 1.91 8.04
C ALA A 145 2.22 1.28 6.80
N GLU A 146 2.06 -0.03 6.60
CA GLU A 146 2.69 -0.82 5.54
C GLU A 146 1.88 -0.86 4.23
N THR A 147 0.61 -0.45 4.23
CA THR A 147 -0.26 -0.46 3.03
C THR A 147 -0.25 0.86 2.27
N ASP A 148 -0.67 0.83 1.01
CA ASP A 148 -0.95 2.04 0.23
C ASP A 148 -2.16 2.79 0.84
N TRP A 149 -2.00 4.11 1.01
CA TRP A 149 -3.04 4.99 1.55
C TRP A 149 -4.16 5.25 0.55
N ASN A 150 -3.92 5.02 -0.75
CA ASN A 150 -4.94 5.23 -1.79
C ASN A 150 -5.85 4.02 -1.98
N ASP A 151 -5.46 2.84 -1.51
CA ASP A 151 -6.22 1.59 -1.66
C ASP A 151 -6.42 0.89 -0.31
N LYS A 152 -7.47 1.34 0.38
CA LYS A 152 -7.85 0.90 1.73
C LYS A 152 -9.03 -0.07 1.74
N GLU A 153 -9.66 -0.29 0.60
CA GLU A 153 -10.93 -1.00 0.55
C GLU A 153 -10.73 -2.51 0.60
N VAL A 154 -11.44 -3.14 1.53
CA VAL A 154 -11.46 -4.58 1.70
C VAL A 154 -12.92 -5.05 1.65
N THR A 155 -13.21 -5.96 0.73
CA THR A 155 -14.54 -6.55 0.58
C THR A 155 -14.70 -7.72 1.53
N VAL A 156 -15.72 -7.65 2.38
CA VAL A 156 -16.09 -8.71 3.30
C VAL A 156 -17.28 -9.48 2.74
N TYR A 157 -17.12 -10.80 2.60
CA TYR A 157 -18.13 -11.70 2.05
C TYR A 157 -18.75 -12.54 3.16
N PHE A 158 -20.08 -12.57 3.27
CA PHE A 158 -20.79 -13.37 4.26
C PHE A 158 -22.06 -14.01 3.68
N SER A 159 -22.51 -15.11 4.29
CA SER A 159 -23.81 -15.71 4.00
C SER A 159 -24.90 -15.16 4.93
N TRP A 160 -26.14 -15.13 4.46
CA TRP A 160 -27.30 -14.72 5.24
C TRP A 160 -28.43 -15.74 5.05
N PRO A 161 -29.07 -16.21 6.14
CA PRO A 161 -30.06 -17.29 6.12
C PRO A 161 -31.41 -16.93 5.50
#